data_AF-F3FSV4-F1
#
_entry.id   AF-F3FSV4-F1
#
_cell.length_a   1.000
_cell.length_b   1.000
_cell.length_c   1.000
_cell.angle_alpha   90.00
_cell.angle_beta   90.00
_cell.angle_gamma   90.00
#
_symmetry.space_group_name_H-M   'P 1'
#
loop_
_entity.id
_entity.type
_entity.pdbx_description
1 polymer ?
#
loop_
_entity_poly.entity_id
_entity_poly.type
_entity_poly.pdbx_seq_one_letter_code
_entity_poly.pdbx_strand_id
1 'polypeptide(L)'
;MSQPVFFAHANGFPSATYSKLFCALAPEFSVAHLEQHAHDPRFPVDDNWLNLVDELLHHLREQPGPVWGVGHSLGGVLHLHAALRCPELYRGV
;
A
#
# COMPACT_ATOMS: atom_id res chain seq x y z
N MET A 1 3.72 3.60 -21.05
CA MET A 1 3.39 2.46 -20.16
C MET A 1 2.79 3.04 -18.90
N SER A 2 1.71 2.44 -18.39
CA SER A 2 1.05 2.90 -17.17
C SER A 2 1.98 2.76 -15.96
N GLN A 3 2.01 3.74 -15.06
CA GLN A 3 2.91 3.72 -13.90
C GLN A 3 2.28 2.91 -12.74
N PRO A 4 3.05 2.06 -12.02
CA PRO A 4 2.50 1.26 -10.94
C PRO A 4 2.30 2.10 -9.68
N VAL A 5 1.08 2.04 -9.13
CA VAL A 5 0.71 2.58 -7.81
C VAL A 5 0.37 1.40 -6.93
N PHE A 6 0.84 1.41 -5.68
CA PHE A 6 0.31 0.54 -4.65
C PHE A 6 -0.44 1.38 -3.63
N PHE A 7 -1.73 1.10 -3.46
CA PHE A 7 -2.60 1.85 -2.57
C PHE A 7 -2.83 1.11 -1.24
N ALA A 8 -2.67 1.81 -0.12
CA ALA A 8 -3.00 1.33 1.22
C ALA A 8 -4.14 2.17 1.83
N HIS A 9 -5.19 1.50 2.26
CA HIS A 9 -6.41 2.12 2.76
C HIS A 9 -6.29 2.63 4.21
N ALA A 10 -7.31 3.34 4.70
CA ALA A 10 -7.40 3.76 6.10
C ALA A 10 -8.02 2.72 7.01
N ASN A 11 -7.75 2.79 8.31
CA ASN A 11 -8.35 1.90 9.30
C ASN A 11 -9.89 1.96 9.25
N GLY A 12 -10.55 0.82 9.09
CA GLY A 12 -12.01 0.71 8.97
C GLY A 12 -12.60 1.06 7.61
N PHE A 13 -11.78 1.41 6.61
CA PHE A 13 -12.23 1.73 5.24
C PHE A 13 -11.49 0.83 4.25
N PRO A 14 -12.07 -0.31 3.80
CA PRO A 14 -11.40 -1.22 2.87
C PRO A 14 -11.10 -0.53 1.53
N SER A 15 -10.14 -1.07 0.76
CA SER A 15 -9.71 -0.46 -0.51
C SER A 15 -10.86 -0.23 -1.50
N ALA A 16 -11.91 -1.06 -1.47
CA ALA A 16 -13.11 -0.88 -2.29
C ALA A 16 -13.80 0.49 -2.14
N THR A 17 -13.69 1.13 -0.96
CA THR A 17 -14.20 2.49 -0.71
C THR A 17 -13.56 3.53 -1.63
N TYR A 18 -12.34 3.26 -2.12
CA TYR A 18 -11.57 4.15 -2.99
C TYR A 18 -11.72 3.85 -4.48
N SER A 19 -12.64 2.96 -4.87
CA SER A 19 -12.87 2.58 -6.28
C SER A 19 -13.01 3.77 -7.24
N LYS A 20 -13.74 4.83 -6.85
CA LYS A 20 -13.85 6.05 -7.67
C LYS A 20 -12.50 6.74 -7.91
N LEU A 21 -11.62 6.74 -6.91
CA LEU A 21 -10.25 7.25 -7.05
C LEU A 21 -9.45 6.38 -8.02
N PHE A 22 -9.53 5.05 -7.88
CA PHE A 22 -8.81 4.13 -8.76
C PHE A 22 -9.26 4.28 -10.22
N CYS A 23 -10.56 4.43 -10.46
CA CYS A 23 -11.10 4.71 -11.79
C CYS A 23 -10.60 6.05 -12.35
N ALA A 24 -10.44 7.08 -11.51
CA ALA A 24 -9.94 8.39 -11.94
C ALA A 24 -8.43 8.40 -12.21
N LEU A 25 -7.66 7.52 -11.55
CA LEU A 25 -6.22 7.34 -11.80
C LEU A 25 -5.93 6.53 -13.06
N ALA A 26 -6.86 5.69 -13.49
CA ALA A 26 -6.83 5.11 -14.83
C ALA A 26 -7.10 6.20 -15.88
N PRO A 27 -6.39 6.24 -17.02
CA PRO A 27 -5.53 5.19 -17.60
C PRO A 27 -4.03 5.36 -17.30
N GLU A 28 -3.63 6.45 -16.66
CA GLU A 28 -2.23 6.82 -16.48
C GLU A 28 -1.51 5.90 -15.49
N PHE A 29 -2.23 5.40 -14.49
CA PHE A 29 -1.72 4.54 -13.43
C PHE A 29 -2.41 3.18 -13.39
N SER A 30 -1.63 2.17 -13.04
CA SER A 30 -2.10 0.82 -12.72
C SER A 30 -2.06 0.68 -11.21
N VAL A 31 -3.24 0.68 -10.59
CA VAL A 31 -3.38 0.67 -9.13
C VAL A 31 -3.55 -0.76 -8.64
N ALA A 32 -2.53 -1.25 -7.93
CA ALA A 32 -2.64 -2.42 -7.06
C ALA A 32 -3.00 -1.97 -5.64
N HIS A 33 -3.66 -2.83 -4.86
CA HIS A 33 -3.99 -2.55 -3.48
C HIS A 33 -4.24 -3.84 -2.70
N LEU A 34 -3.97 -3.82 -1.39
CA LEU A 34 -4.49 -4.86 -0.50
C LEU A 34 -5.96 -4.55 -0.19
N GLU A 35 -6.85 -5.55 -0.22
CA GLU A 35 -8.28 -5.34 0.09
C GLU A 35 -8.44 -4.81 1.53
N GLN A 36 -7.80 -5.49 2.48
CA GLN A 36 -7.78 -5.15 3.91
C GLN A 36 -6.43 -5.54 4.53
N HIS A 37 -5.79 -4.61 5.23
CA HIS A 37 -4.66 -4.90 6.13
C HIS A 37 -5.12 -5.62 7.39
N ALA A 38 -4.19 -6.28 8.08
CA ALA A 38 -4.40 -6.93 9.38
C ALA A 38 -5.36 -8.14 9.36
N HIS A 39 -5.55 -8.76 8.19
CA HIS A 39 -6.39 -9.97 8.05
C HIS A 39 -5.57 -11.22 7.73
N ASP A 40 -4.28 -11.07 7.42
CA ASP A 40 -3.37 -12.20 7.26
C ASP A 40 -2.75 -12.60 8.62
N PRO A 41 -2.96 -13.83 9.10
CA PRO A 41 -2.43 -14.28 10.40
C PRO A 41 -0.89 -14.32 10.46
N ARG A 42 -0.18 -14.22 9.32
CA ARG A 42 1.28 -14.08 9.27
C ARG A 42 1.76 -12.73 9.83
N PHE A 43 0.89 -11.72 9.84
CA PHE A 43 1.21 -10.35 10.22
C PHE A 43 0.24 -9.85 11.31
N PRO A 44 0.30 -10.40 12.53
CA PRO A 44 -0.60 -10.00 13.62
C PRO A 44 -0.40 -8.53 13.99
N VAL A 45 -1.47 -7.81 14.29
CA VAL A 45 -1.38 -6.40 14.70
C VAL A 45 -0.59 -6.28 16.00
N ASP A 46 0.41 -5.40 16.00
CA ASP A 46 1.26 -5.07 17.14
C ASP A 46 1.18 -3.58 17.49
N ASP A 47 1.82 -3.23 18.62
CA ASP A 47 1.98 -1.84 19.01
C ASP A 47 2.82 -1.10 17.97
N ASN A 48 2.25 -0.01 17.43
CA ASN A 48 2.84 0.82 16.36
C ASN A 48 2.85 0.18 14.95
N TRP A 49 2.10 -0.91 14.73
CA TRP A 49 1.81 -1.46 13.41
C TRP A 49 3.03 -1.91 12.59
N LEU A 50 4.15 -2.28 13.22
CA LEU A 50 5.35 -2.71 12.50
C LEU A 50 5.10 -3.99 11.70
N ASN A 51 4.29 -4.91 12.24
CA ASN A 51 3.89 -6.10 11.51
C ASN A 51 3.03 -5.78 10.27
N LEU A 52 2.23 -4.70 10.30
CA LEU A 52 1.46 -4.25 9.13
C LEU A 52 2.36 -3.55 8.10
N VAL A 53 3.46 -2.93 8.54
CA VAL A 53 4.51 -2.48 7.61
C VAL A 53 5.16 -3.69 6.93
N ASP A 54 5.38 -4.80 7.66
CA ASP A 54 5.90 -6.04 7.07
C ASP A 54 4.90 -6.69 6.09
N GLU A 55 3.60 -6.67 6.39
CA GLU A 55 2.53 -7.09 5.47
C GLU A 55 2.56 -6.27 4.18
N LEU A 56 2.65 -4.93 4.30
CA LEU A 56 2.75 -4.06 3.13
C LEU A 56 4.02 -4.35 2.32
N LEU A 57 5.17 -4.49 2.98
CA LEU A 57 6.44 -4.83 2.32
C LEU A 57 6.39 -6.19 1.63
N HIS A 58 5.66 -7.17 2.18
CA HIS A 58 5.44 -8.47 1.52
C HIS A 58 4.76 -8.28 0.16
N HIS A 59 3.67 -7.53 0.08
CA HIS A 59 2.95 -7.29 -1.17
C HIS A 59 3.68 -6.36 -2.14
N LEU A 60 4.49 -5.42 -1.64
CA LEU A 60 5.31 -4.57 -2.48
C LEU A 60 6.42 -5.34 -3.20
N ARG A 61 6.98 -6.38 -2.56
CA ARG A 61 7.99 -7.26 -3.18
C ARG A 61 7.42 -8.14 -4.29
N GLU A 62 6.10 -8.35 -4.31
CA GLU A 62 5.41 -9.07 -5.38
C GLU A 62 5.15 -8.20 -6.62
N GLN A 63 5.37 -6.88 -6.51
CA GLN A 63 5.25 -5.97 -7.65
C GLN A 63 6.42 -6.15 -8.62
N PRO A 64 6.20 -5.97 -9.94
CA PRO A 64 7.24 -6.17 -10.95
C PRO A 64 8.40 -5.14 -10.87
N GLY A 65 8.27 -4.12 -10.04
CA GLY A 65 9.30 -3.11 -9.81
C GLY A 65 8.81 -2.03 -8.84
N PRO A 66 9.62 -0.96 -8.65
CA PRO A 66 9.30 0.09 -7.70
C PRO A 66 8.00 0.83 -8.03
N VAL A 67 7.22 1.15 -7.00
CA VAL A 67 5.88 1.75 -7.11
C VAL A 67 5.81 3.18 -6.58
N TRP A 68 4.78 3.91 -6.97
CA TRP A 68 4.31 5.07 -6.20
C TRP A 68 3.46 4.57 -5.03
N GLY A 69 3.88 4.85 -3.81
CA GLY A 69 3.11 4.52 -2.61
C GLY A 69 2.05 5.57 -2.37
N VAL A 70 0.78 5.18 -2.31
CA VAL A 70 -0.31 6.10 -2.01
C VAL A 70 -1.12 5.54 -0.85
N GLY A 71 -1.30 6.30 0.22
CA GLY A 71 -2.04 5.81 1.37
C GLY A 71 -2.90 6.88 2.04
N HIS A 72 -4.03 6.45 2.59
CA HIS A 72 -4.89 7.31 3.41
C HIS A 72 -4.77 6.94 4.89
N SER A 73 -4.56 7.93 5.77
CA SER A 73 -4.45 7.74 7.23
C SER A 73 -3.47 6.62 7.58
N LEU A 74 -3.94 5.50 8.16
CA LEU A 74 -3.15 4.30 8.43
C LEU A 74 -2.26 3.92 7.23
N GLY A 75 -2.83 3.77 6.04
CA GLY A 75 -2.07 3.36 4.86
C GLY A 75 -0.96 4.35 4.47
N GLY A 76 -1.16 5.64 4.73
CA GLY A 76 -0.11 6.66 4.50
C GLY A 76 1.05 6.50 5.47
N VAL A 77 0.76 6.23 6.74
CA VAL A 77 1.77 5.93 7.76
C VAL A 77 2.52 4.65 7.41
N LEU A 78 1.82 3.58 7.01
CA LEU A 78 2.47 2.32 6.61
C LEU A 78 3.42 2.52 5.42
N HIS A 79 3.00 3.28 4.40
CA HIS A 79 3.85 3.61 3.27
C HIS A 79 5.08 4.43 3.66
N LEU A 80 4.95 5.42 4.55
CA LEU A 80 6.08 6.19 5.04
C LEU A 80 7.11 5.27 5.73
N HIS A 81 6.66 4.40 6.63
CA HIS A 81 7.54 3.46 7.32
C HIS A 81 8.19 2.45 6.35
N ALA A 82 7.42 1.92 5.41
CA ALA A 82 7.93 0.99 4.41
C ALA A 82 8.98 1.65 3.49
N ALA A 83 8.76 2.89 3.05
CA ALA A 83 9.71 3.63 2.21
C ALA A 83 11.00 4.00 2.94
N LEU A 84 10.93 4.29 4.25
CA LEU A 84 12.12 4.50 5.07
C LEU A 84 12.95 3.21 5.25
N ARG A 85 12.29 2.04 5.29
CA ARG A 85 12.95 0.73 5.47
C ARG A 85 13.50 0.12 4.18
N CYS A 86 12.75 0.25 3.09
CA CYS A 86 13.05 -0.35 1.78
C CYS A 86 12.85 0.69 0.66
N PRO A 87 13.66 1.76 0.60
CA PRO A 87 13.50 2.83 -0.38
C PRO A 87 13.62 2.34 -1.84
N GLU A 88 14.31 1.23 -2.08
CA GLU A 88 14.44 0.59 -3.39
C GLU A 88 13.12 0.07 -3.97
N LEU A 89 12.09 -0.13 -3.13
CA LEU A 89 10.75 -0.55 -3.57
C LEU A 89 9.88 0.63 -4.03
N TYR A 90 10.37 1.87 -3.91
CA TYR A 90 9.59 3.07 -4.16
C TYR A 90 10.18 3.96 -5.27
N ARG A 91 9.27 4.57 -6.03
CA ARG A 91 9.56 5.77 -6.85
C ARG A 91 9.32 7.04 -6.06
N GLY A 92 8.42 6.98 -5.09
CA GLY A 92 8.07 8.03 -4.15
C GLY A 92 6.83 7.66 -3.33
N VAL A 93 6.50 8.50 -2.36
CA VAL A 93 5.33 8.42 -1.47
C VAL A 93 4.64 9.78 -1.43
#